data_AF-A0A1V6HF86-F1
#
_entry.id   AF-A0A1V6HF86-F1
#
_cell.length_a   1.000
_cell.length_b   1.000
_cell.length_c   1.000
_cell.angle_alpha   90.00
_cell.angle_beta   90.00
_cell.angle_gamma   90.00
#
_symmetry.space_group_name_H-M   'P 1'
#
loop_
_entity.id
_entity.type
_entity.pdbx_description
1 polymer ?
#
loop_
_entity_poly.entity_id
_entity_poly.type
_entity_poly.pdbx_seq_one_letter_code
_entity_poly.pdbx_strand_id
1 'polypeptide(L)'
;MRRSFYFLKTVSLLLDNWQRLVIRKLLIAIPIILMMISACSPERKLAREFIRNRDSTAVMLLMPSYILKSNLKWWEVEDYDKMNDREKDSALYYNSTFLKEVDDDFLIARFKSSLQSGLMKYNIKPFTEDMLLDFMEVGYRAYKVVLAQVELEEDIFQYHVEEVFFDTVLFYEDFDLNLISMNTWFEITPMNDPLSVNNVLYASGDMMDGIEGRFQNNLFSDDVKFNYNYFPIKTEDIYALTAMLGEKYAGYIYDYMLNEYIHRHFPDGERPKIYFSFDPSTGAVSPAKEERFTFIRP
;
A
#
# COMPACT_ATOMS: atom_id res chain seq x y z
N MET A 1 -29.01 -55.35 46.97
CA MET A 1 -28.17 -54.13 47.14
C MET A 1 -26.68 -54.34 46.79
N ARG A 2 -26.30 -55.24 45.86
CA ARG A 2 -24.89 -55.51 45.48
C ARG A 2 -24.45 -54.97 44.12
N ARG A 3 -25.39 -54.49 43.27
CA ARG A 3 -25.08 -53.95 41.94
C ARG A 3 -24.59 -52.49 41.95
N SER A 4 -24.90 -51.72 43.00
CA SER A 4 -24.52 -50.29 43.10
C SER A 4 -23.03 -50.08 43.39
N PHE A 5 -22.43 -50.94 44.22
CA PHE A 5 -21.01 -50.81 44.62
C PHE A 5 -20.00 -51.10 43.50
N TYR A 6 -20.32 -52.04 42.59
CA TYR A 6 -19.45 -52.32 41.44
C TYR A 6 -19.48 -51.18 40.41
N PHE A 7 -20.64 -50.54 40.22
CA PHE A 7 -20.81 -49.44 39.27
C PHE A 7 -20.03 -48.18 39.69
N LEU A 8 -20.03 -47.84 40.98
CA LEU A 8 -19.27 -46.70 41.49
C LEU A 8 -17.74 -46.89 41.38
N LYS A 9 -17.26 -48.14 41.53
CA LYS A 9 -15.82 -48.43 41.46
C LYS A 9 -15.30 -48.41 40.02
N THR A 10 -16.08 -48.88 39.04
CA THR A 10 -15.71 -48.77 37.61
C THR A 10 -15.77 -47.34 37.11
N VAL A 11 -16.73 -46.52 37.54
CA VAL A 11 -16.81 -45.10 37.17
C VAL A 11 -15.62 -44.31 37.71
N SER A 12 -15.20 -44.57 38.96
CA SER A 12 -13.99 -43.97 39.56
C SER A 12 -12.71 -44.34 38.79
N LEU A 13 -12.52 -45.62 38.44
CA LEU A 13 -11.36 -46.08 37.67
C LEU A 13 -11.33 -45.53 36.23
N LEU A 14 -12.50 -45.35 35.62
CA LEU A 14 -12.62 -44.75 34.28
C LEU A 14 -12.29 -43.25 34.31
N LEU A 15 -12.76 -42.51 35.33
CA LEU A 15 -12.42 -41.10 35.53
C LEU A 15 -10.92 -40.88 35.76
N ASP A 16 -10.28 -41.73 36.57
CA ASP A 16 -8.85 -41.66 36.87
C ASP A 16 -7.99 -41.96 35.62
N ASN A 17 -8.38 -42.95 34.83
CA ASN A 17 -7.70 -43.26 33.56
C ASN A 17 -7.92 -42.17 32.51
N TRP A 18 -9.12 -41.56 32.45
CA TRP A 18 -9.41 -40.48 31.52
C TRP A 18 -8.60 -39.23 31.87
N GLN A 19 -8.53 -38.85 33.15
CA GLN A 19 -7.67 -37.76 33.61
C GLN A 19 -6.19 -38.00 33.30
N ARG A 20 -5.66 -39.21 33.55
CA ARG A 20 -4.26 -39.55 33.21
C ARG A 20 -3.98 -39.50 31.71
N LEU A 21 -4.95 -39.88 30.88
CA LEU A 21 -4.82 -39.81 29.42
C LEU A 21 -4.83 -38.37 28.92
N VAL A 22 -5.70 -37.52 29.47
CA VAL A 22 -5.79 -36.08 29.16
C VAL A 22 -4.51 -35.35 29.60
N ILE A 23 -4.01 -35.63 30.80
CA ILE A 23 -2.76 -35.05 31.33
C ILE A 23 -1.56 -35.49 30.47
N ARG A 24 -1.47 -36.76 30.06
CA ARG A 24 -0.42 -37.24 29.14
C ARG A 24 -0.51 -36.57 27.77
N LYS A 25 -1.70 -36.38 27.21
CA LYS A 25 -1.90 -35.66 25.94
C LYS A 25 -1.51 -34.19 26.06
N LEU A 26 -1.85 -33.52 27.16
CA LEU A 26 -1.44 -32.14 27.45
C LEU A 26 0.09 -32.03 27.63
N LEU A 27 0.73 -32.95 28.36
CA LEU A 27 2.18 -32.97 28.56
C LEU A 27 2.98 -33.20 27.27
N ILE A 28 2.39 -33.84 26.25
CA ILE A 28 2.99 -34.01 24.92
C ILE A 28 2.66 -32.81 24.00
N ALA A 29 1.44 -32.27 24.10
CA ALA A 29 1.02 -31.12 23.29
C ALA A 29 1.76 -29.83 23.66
N ILE A 30 2.01 -29.59 24.96
CA ILE A 30 2.71 -28.39 25.45
C ILE A 30 4.11 -28.22 24.82
N PRO A 31 5.02 -29.21 24.83
CA PRO A 31 6.34 -29.07 24.21
C PRO A 31 6.26 -28.94 22.68
N ILE A 32 5.27 -29.57 22.02
CA ILE A 32 5.06 -29.42 20.57
C ILE A 32 4.58 -28.00 20.24
N ILE A 33 3.66 -27.45 21.03
CA ILE A 33 3.19 -26.06 20.91
C ILE A 33 4.35 -25.10 21.21
N LEU A 34 5.16 -25.36 22.24
CA LEU A 34 6.36 -24.56 22.54
C LEU A 34 7.42 -24.65 21.44
N MET A 35 7.60 -25.80 20.79
CA MET A 35 8.47 -25.95 19.61
C MET A 35 7.94 -25.20 18.38
N MET A 36 6.61 -25.10 18.23
CA MET A 36 6.02 -24.27 17.17
C MET A 36 6.10 -22.77 17.45
N ILE A 37 6.14 -22.36 18.73
CA ILE A 37 6.32 -20.94 19.13
C ILE A 37 7.79 -20.52 19.04
N SER A 38 8.75 -21.44 19.26
CA SER A 38 10.18 -21.17 19.12
C SER A 38 10.67 -21.09 17.67
N ALA A 39 9.86 -21.55 16.70
CA ALA A 39 10.07 -21.30 15.28
C ALA A 39 9.62 -19.87 14.90
N CYS A 40 10.25 -18.85 15.48
CA CYS A 40 10.29 -17.56 14.80
C CYS A 40 10.99 -17.80 13.46
N SER A 41 10.30 -17.54 12.35
CA SER A 41 10.91 -17.67 11.03
C SER A 41 12.21 -16.84 11.00
N PRO A 42 13.30 -17.33 10.37
CA PRO A 42 14.56 -16.58 10.28
C PRO A 42 14.37 -15.13 9.80
N GLU A 43 13.41 -14.91 8.90
CA GLU A 43 13.03 -13.59 8.40
C GLU A 43 12.50 -12.69 9.54
N ARG A 44 11.61 -13.19 10.41
CA ARG A 44 11.10 -12.41 11.55
C ARG A 44 12.19 -12.04 12.54
N LYS A 45 13.19 -12.91 12.73
CA LYS A 45 14.34 -12.61 13.58
C LYS A 45 15.16 -11.46 12.99
N LEU A 46 15.49 -11.53 11.70
CA LEU A 46 16.20 -10.47 10.99
C LEU A 46 15.41 -9.16 10.96
N ALA A 47 14.08 -9.22 10.78
CA ALA A 47 13.22 -8.05 10.81
C ALA A 47 13.28 -7.33 12.17
N ARG A 48 13.17 -8.08 13.27
CA ARG A 48 13.31 -7.53 14.63
C ARG A 48 14.71 -6.97 14.89
N GLU A 49 15.74 -7.58 14.31
CA GLU A 49 17.11 -7.08 14.42
C GLU A 49 17.28 -5.73 13.72
N PHE A 50 16.74 -5.58 12.51
CA PHE A 50 16.72 -4.30 11.80
C PHE A 50 16.06 -3.20 12.65
N ILE A 51 14.88 -3.49 13.21
CA ILE A 51 14.10 -2.56 14.03
C ILE A 51 14.79 -2.23 15.35
N ARG A 52 15.45 -3.20 15.99
CA ARG A 52 16.19 -2.95 17.23
C ARG A 52 17.42 -2.07 16.99
N ASN A 53 18.04 -2.21 15.83
CA ASN A 53 19.20 -1.44 15.41
C ASN A 53 18.79 -0.19 14.59
N ARG A 54 17.60 0.36 14.84
CA ARG A 54 17.03 1.50 14.08
C ARG A 54 17.57 2.87 14.49
N ASP A 55 18.52 2.93 15.41
CA ASP A 55 19.02 4.19 15.94
C ASP A 55 19.75 4.94 14.83
N SER A 56 18.99 5.90 14.28
CA SER A 56 19.28 6.83 13.20
C SER A 56 19.55 6.15 11.84
N THR A 57 18.57 6.20 10.95
CA THR A 57 18.75 5.99 9.50
C THR A 57 18.57 7.33 8.80
N ALA A 58 19.47 7.70 7.90
CA ALA A 58 19.39 8.95 7.13
C ALA A 58 18.96 8.63 5.70
N VAL A 59 18.14 9.50 5.13
CA VAL A 59 17.74 9.41 3.73
C VAL A 59 17.98 10.75 3.05
N MET A 60 18.79 10.77 1.99
CA MET A 60 18.85 11.88 1.05
C MET A 60 17.69 11.76 0.06
N LEU A 61 16.79 12.73 0.06
CA LEU A 61 15.65 12.80 -0.84
C LEU A 61 15.98 13.68 -2.04
N LEU A 62 15.94 13.09 -3.23
CA LEU A 62 16.03 13.80 -4.50
C LEU A 62 14.65 13.77 -5.16
N MET A 63 14.10 14.95 -5.45
CA MET A 63 12.78 15.13 -6.05
C MET A 63 12.92 15.42 -7.55
N PRO A 64 11.93 15.07 -8.39
CA PRO A 64 11.91 15.52 -9.77
C PRO A 64 11.68 17.03 -9.83
N SER A 65 12.08 17.64 -10.95
CA SER A 65 11.86 19.06 -11.21
C SER A 65 10.51 19.38 -11.87
N TYR A 66 9.80 18.37 -12.37
CA TYR A 66 8.50 18.52 -13.03
C TYR A 66 7.70 17.22 -12.90
N ILE A 67 6.41 17.27 -13.23
CA ILE A 67 5.52 16.11 -13.25
C ILE A 67 5.09 15.83 -14.69
N LEU A 68 5.00 14.57 -15.07
CA LEU A 68 4.37 14.18 -16.34
C LEU A 68 2.86 14.23 -16.19
N LYS A 69 2.16 14.81 -17.16
CA LYS A 69 0.70 14.93 -17.15
C LYS A 69 0.15 14.23 -18.38
N SER A 70 -0.68 13.22 -18.16
CA SER A 70 -1.20 12.35 -19.20
C SER A 70 -2.72 12.33 -19.15
N ASN A 71 -3.39 12.89 -20.17
CA ASN A 71 -4.84 12.76 -20.30
C ASN A 71 -5.13 11.59 -21.25
N LEU A 72 -5.77 10.54 -20.73
CA LEU A 72 -6.11 9.34 -21.50
C LEU A 72 -7.42 9.47 -22.27
N LYS A 73 -8.20 10.53 -22.06
CA LYS A 73 -9.49 10.79 -22.72
C LYS A 73 -9.34 11.30 -24.16
N TRP A 74 -8.51 10.64 -24.97
CA TRP A 74 -8.25 11.03 -26.36
C TRP A 74 -9.52 10.99 -27.23
N TRP A 75 -10.51 10.16 -26.88
CA TRP A 75 -11.79 10.05 -27.59
C TRP A 75 -12.69 11.28 -27.43
N GLU A 76 -12.40 12.17 -26.48
CA GLU A 76 -13.12 13.44 -26.30
C GLU A 76 -12.60 14.55 -27.23
N VAL A 77 -11.44 14.33 -27.86
CA VAL A 77 -10.81 15.31 -28.75
C VAL A 77 -11.28 15.08 -30.19
N GLU A 78 -12.00 16.06 -30.75
CA GLU A 78 -12.44 16.02 -32.14
C GLU A 78 -11.24 15.92 -33.10
N ASP A 79 -11.32 15.04 -34.10
CA ASP A 79 -10.29 14.84 -35.11
C ASP A 79 -8.88 14.45 -34.58
N TYR A 80 -8.81 13.89 -33.36
CA TYR A 80 -7.55 13.47 -32.72
C TYR A 80 -6.63 12.64 -33.64
N ASP A 81 -7.19 11.70 -34.39
CA ASP A 81 -6.42 10.82 -35.28
C ASP A 81 -5.73 11.54 -36.46
N LYS A 82 -6.19 12.75 -36.80
CA LYS A 82 -5.63 13.56 -37.89
C LYS A 82 -4.52 14.49 -37.43
N MET A 83 -4.35 14.66 -36.11
CA MET A 83 -3.36 15.53 -35.50
C MET A 83 -1.96 14.88 -35.48
N ASN A 84 -0.92 15.70 -35.55
CA ASN A 84 0.45 15.25 -35.24
C ASN A 84 0.68 15.14 -33.72
N ASP A 85 1.77 14.51 -33.29
CA ASP A 85 2.01 14.22 -31.86
C ASP A 85 2.02 15.46 -30.96
N ARG A 86 2.54 16.59 -31.47
CA ARG A 86 2.56 17.85 -30.70
C ARG A 86 1.16 18.46 -30.56
N GLU A 87 0.36 18.38 -31.62
CA GLU A 87 -1.04 18.80 -31.61
C GLU A 87 -1.87 17.93 -30.66
N LYS A 88 -1.64 16.60 -30.68
CA LYS A 88 -2.28 15.65 -29.76
C LYS A 88 -1.99 15.98 -28.30
N ASP A 89 -0.71 16.15 -27.95
CA ASP A 89 -0.28 16.51 -26.60
C ASP A 89 -0.93 17.82 -26.12
N SER A 90 -0.91 18.86 -26.97
CA SER A 90 -1.50 20.15 -26.65
C SER A 90 -3.03 20.08 -26.49
N ALA A 91 -3.70 19.33 -27.37
CA ALA A 91 -5.15 19.16 -27.34
C ALA A 91 -5.60 18.36 -26.10
N LEU A 92 -4.87 17.29 -25.75
CA LEU A 92 -5.12 16.49 -24.55
C LEU A 92 -4.96 17.31 -23.27
N TYR A 93 -3.90 18.11 -23.19
CA TYR A 93 -3.68 18.99 -22.04
C TYR A 93 -4.78 20.06 -21.91
N TYR A 94 -5.16 20.70 -23.03
CA TYR A 94 -6.20 21.74 -23.02
C TYR A 94 -7.58 21.19 -22.65
N ASN A 95 -7.91 19.99 -23.14
CA ASN A 95 -9.16 19.30 -22.84
C ASN A 95 -9.16 18.57 -21.49
N SER A 96 -8.04 18.55 -20.77
CA SER A 96 -8.00 17.99 -19.41
C SER A 96 -8.97 18.72 -18.48
N THR A 97 -9.60 17.97 -17.59
CA THR A 97 -10.51 18.50 -16.57
C THR A 97 -9.69 19.05 -15.40
N PHE A 98 -8.63 18.36 -15.00
CA PHE A 98 -7.85 18.68 -13.81
C PHE A 98 -6.39 19.05 -14.12
N LEU A 99 -5.73 18.35 -15.06
CA LEU A 99 -4.27 18.44 -15.24
C LEU A 99 -3.77 19.88 -15.51
N LYS A 100 -4.57 20.69 -16.21
CA LYS A 100 -4.26 22.10 -16.48
C LYS A 100 -4.32 23.02 -15.27
N GLU A 101 -5.09 22.64 -14.24
CA GLU A 101 -5.29 23.41 -13.01
C GLU A 101 -4.31 23.03 -11.90
N VAL A 102 -3.60 21.90 -12.06
CA VAL A 102 -2.59 21.41 -11.11
C VAL A 102 -1.28 22.17 -11.30
N ASP A 103 -0.77 22.77 -10.21
CA ASP A 103 0.53 23.40 -10.14
C ASP A 103 1.61 22.38 -9.72
N ASP A 104 2.63 22.23 -10.56
CA ASP A 104 3.65 21.18 -10.39
C ASP A 104 4.50 21.42 -9.14
N ASP A 105 4.95 22.66 -8.93
CA ASP A 105 5.81 23.02 -7.81
C ASP A 105 5.07 22.81 -6.48
N PHE A 106 3.80 23.19 -6.43
CA PHE A 106 2.96 22.98 -5.25
C PHE A 106 2.70 21.50 -4.98
N LEU A 107 2.41 20.70 -6.02
CA LEU A 107 2.23 19.25 -5.88
C LEU A 107 3.51 18.57 -5.37
N ILE A 108 4.67 18.86 -5.99
CA ILE A 108 5.97 18.31 -5.59
C ILE A 108 6.31 18.73 -4.16
N ALA A 109 6.11 20.00 -3.80
CA ALA A 109 6.36 20.49 -2.45
C ALA A 109 5.46 19.78 -1.41
N ARG A 110 4.19 19.56 -1.74
CA ARG A 110 3.23 18.87 -0.88
C ARG A 110 3.60 17.41 -0.68
N PHE A 111 4.01 16.72 -1.74
CA PHE A 111 4.51 15.35 -1.69
C PHE A 111 5.80 15.27 -0.86
N LYS A 112 6.77 16.14 -1.13
CA LYS A 112 8.06 16.19 -0.39
C LYS A 112 7.82 16.37 1.10
N SER A 113 7.00 17.34 1.48
CA SER A 113 6.72 17.66 2.89
C SER A 113 6.04 16.51 3.63
N SER A 114 5.05 15.87 2.99
CA SER A 114 4.36 14.71 3.56
C SER A 114 5.25 13.47 3.64
N LEU A 115 6.07 13.22 2.61
CA LEU A 115 7.07 12.16 2.61
C LEU A 115 8.09 12.34 3.73
N GLN A 116 8.64 13.55 3.91
CA GLN A 116 9.56 13.87 5.01
C GLN A 116 8.90 13.62 6.36
N SER A 117 7.66 14.09 6.53
CA SER A 117 6.88 13.90 7.76
C SER A 117 6.61 12.42 8.02
N GLY A 118 6.28 11.65 7.00
CA GLY A 118 6.11 10.20 7.05
C GLY A 118 7.39 9.50 7.48
N LEU A 119 8.54 9.81 6.86
CA LEU A 119 9.83 9.20 7.18
C LEU A 119 10.23 9.44 8.64
N MET A 120 9.97 10.63 9.17
CA MET A 120 10.21 10.93 10.59
C MET A 120 9.38 10.05 11.53
N LYS A 121 8.15 9.64 11.16
CA LYS A 121 7.34 8.68 11.95
C LYS A 121 8.03 7.31 12.08
N TYR A 122 8.88 6.96 11.11
CA TYR A 122 9.67 5.73 11.09
C TYR A 122 11.08 5.89 11.71
N ASN A 123 11.36 7.02 12.38
CA ASN A 123 12.69 7.36 12.92
C ASN A 123 13.78 7.46 11.83
N ILE A 124 13.39 7.79 10.60
CA ILE A 124 14.29 8.12 9.51
C ILE A 124 14.45 9.63 9.47
N LYS A 125 15.71 10.10 9.42
CA LYS A 125 16.03 11.52 9.27
C LYS A 125 16.12 11.85 7.77
N PRO A 126 15.17 12.62 7.21
CA PRO A 126 15.26 13.05 5.82
C PRO A 126 16.24 14.22 5.67
N PHE A 127 17.00 14.20 4.58
CA PHE A 127 17.88 15.25 4.11
C PHE A 127 17.46 15.62 2.69
N THR A 128 17.78 16.84 2.30
CA THR A 128 17.53 17.41 0.98
C THR A 128 18.85 17.87 0.40
N GLU A 129 18.87 18.20 -0.88
CA GLU A 129 20.11 18.56 -1.60
C GLU A 129 20.88 19.72 -0.96
N ASP A 130 20.18 20.69 -0.38
CA ASP A 130 20.78 21.81 0.37
C ASP A 130 21.47 21.38 1.67
N MET A 131 21.12 20.20 2.21
CA MET A 131 21.74 19.59 3.39
C MET A 131 22.75 18.50 3.05
N LEU A 132 23.30 18.48 1.81
CA LEU A 132 24.23 17.45 1.37
C LEU A 132 25.47 17.32 2.28
N LEU A 133 26.06 18.44 2.71
CA LEU A 133 27.23 18.42 3.58
C LEU A 133 26.92 17.74 4.91
N ASP A 134 25.81 18.13 5.56
CA ASP A 134 25.35 17.50 6.80
C ASP A 134 25.02 16.02 6.62
N PHE A 135 24.49 15.63 5.45
CA PHE A 135 24.21 14.24 5.12
C PHE A 135 25.49 13.41 4.96
N MET A 136 26.55 13.97 4.35
CA MET A 136 27.83 13.29 4.18
C MET A 136 28.58 13.06 5.50
N GLU A 137 28.27 13.85 6.54
CA GLU A 137 28.82 13.69 7.89
C GLU A 137 28.10 12.63 8.74
N VAL A 138 27.02 12.02 8.22
CA VAL A 138 26.28 10.97 8.90
C VAL A 138 27.14 9.72 9.09
N GLY A 139 27.43 9.37 10.35
CA GLY A 139 28.18 8.18 10.74
C GLY A 139 27.36 6.88 10.88
N TYR A 140 26.10 6.89 10.46
CA TYR A 140 25.17 5.76 10.58
C TYR A 140 24.58 5.36 9.22
N ARG A 141 23.61 4.45 9.19
CA ARG A 141 23.02 3.95 7.95
C ARG A 141 22.42 5.09 7.13
N ALA A 142 22.89 5.23 5.89
CA ALA A 142 22.46 6.28 4.98
C ALA A 142 21.99 5.68 3.66
N TYR A 143 20.92 6.24 3.11
CA TYR A 143 20.34 5.86 1.83
C TYR A 143 20.13 7.10 0.97
N LYS A 144 20.23 6.92 -0.34
CA LYS A 144 19.74 7.86 -1.34
C LYS A 144 18.40 7.34 -1.84
N VAL A 145 17.38 8.17 -1.77
CA VAL A 145 16.05 7.92 -2.32
C VAL A 145 15.79 8.96 -3.39
N VAL A 146 15.75 8.51 -4.63
CA VAL A 146 15.47 9.34 -5.80
C VAL A 146 14.04 9.08 -6.22
N LEU A 147 13.25 10.13 -6.27
CA LEU A 147 11.96 10.10 -6.94
C LEU A 147 12.21 10.34 -8.43
N ALA A 148 12.42 9.26 -9.17
CA ALA A 148 12.90 9.31 -10.55
C ALA A 148 11.86 9.93 -11.49
N GLN A 149 10.58 9.62 -11.26
CA GLN A 149 9.47 10.15 -12.06
C GLN A 149 8.20 10.22 -11.22
N VAL A 150 7.39 11.23 -11.49
CA VAL A 150 6.00 11.34 -11.05
C VAL A 150 5.17 11.62 -12.30
N GLU A 151 4.08 10.87 -12.45
CA GLU A 151 3.09 11.07 -13.50
C GLU A 151 1.71 11.21 -12.88
N LEU A 152 0.95 12.19 -13.36
CA LEU A 152 -0.45 12.39 -13.03
C LEU A 152 -1.27 12.07 -14.28
N GLU A 153 -2.07 11.03 -14.17
CA GLU A 153 -2.89 10.51 -15.25
C GLU A 153 -4.37 10.83 -14.99
N GLU A 154 -5.07 11.28 -16.04
CA GLU A 154 -6.50 11.57 -16.02
C GLU A 154 -7.23 10.62 -16.96
N ASP A 155 -8.26 9.95 -16.46
CA ASP A 155 -9.05 8.96 -17.21
C ASP A 155 -10.52 8.92 -16.70
N ILE A 156 -11.28 7.92 -17.14
CA ILE A 156 -12.64 7.61 -16.69
C ILE A 156 -12.68 6.21 -16.08
N PHE A 157 -13.35 6.09 -14.94
CA PHE A 157 -13.76 4.82 -14.36
C PHE A 157 -15.24 4.54 -14.70
N GLN A 158 -15.49 3.46 -15.43
CA GLN A 158 -16.83 3.00 -15.76
C GLN A 158 -17.45 2.29 -14.55
N TYR A 159 -18.47 2.92 -13.96
CA TYR A 159 -19.17 2.41 -12.79
C TYR A 159 -20.57 1.94 -13.14
N HIS A 160 -20.83 0.65 -12.88
CA HIS A 160 -22.11 0.01 -13.14
C HIS A 160 -22.84 -0.28 -11.83
N VAL A 161 -24.10 0.14 -11.75
CA VAL A 161 -25.00 -0.23 -10.65
C VAL A 161 -26.17 -1.02 -11.19
N GLU A 162 -26.52 -2.09 -10.50
CA GLU A 162 -27.68 -2.90 -10.85
C GLU A 162 -28.48 -3.32 -9.62
N GLU A 163 -29.79 -3.42 -9.79
CA GLU A 163 -30.70 -3.93 -8.77
C GLU A 163 -31.86 -4.68 -9.42
N VAL A 164 -32.24 -5.82 -8.84
CA VAL A 164 -33.36 -6.61 -9.32
C VAL A 164 -34.62 -6.20 -8.58
N PHE A 165 -35.62 -5.75 -9.33
CA PHE A 165 -36.97 -5.52 -8.83
C PHE A 165 -37.91 -6.63 -9.31
N PHE A 166 -38.93 -6.92 -8.49
CA PHE A 166 -40.00 -7.88 -8.82
C PHE A 166 -39.49 -9.28 -9.21
N ASP A 167 -38.41 -9.74 -8.56
CA ASP A 167 -37.76 -11.06 -8.73
C ASP A 167 -37.31 -11.42 -10.15
N THR A 168 -37.46 -10.50 -11.12
CA THR A 168 -37.33 -10.82 -12.56
C THR A 168 -36.82 -9.66 -13.41
N VAL A 169 -36.93 -8.41 -12.95
CA VAL A 169 -36.55 -7.24 -13.76
C VAL A 169 -35.26 -6.64 -13.22
N LEU A 170 -34.19 -6.74 -14.02
CA LEU A 170 -32.92 -6.10 -13.75
C LEU A 170 -32.99 -4.64 -14.19
N PHE A 171 -32.78 -3.73 -13.26
CA PHE A 171 -32.55 -2.32 -13.54
C PHE A 171 -31.06 -2.03 -13.36
N TYR A 172 -30.48 -1.27 -14.27
CA TYR A 172 -29.10 -0.86 -14.18
C TYR A 172 -28.90 0.57 -14.68
N GLU A 173 -27.84 1.20 -14.21
CA GLU A 173 -27.36 2.49 -14.70
C GLU A 173 -25.84 2.44 -14.78
N ASP A 174 -25.30 3.09 -15.80
CA ASP A 174 -23.86 3.22 -16.05
C ASP A 174 -23.43 4.66 -15.84
N PHE A 175 -22.30 4.85 -15.17
CA PHE A 175 -21.69 6.16 -14.91
C PHE A 175 -20.25 6.19 -15.39
N ASP A 176 -19.90 7.27 -16.07
CA ASP A 176 -18.52 7.62 -16.38
C ASP A 176 -18.02 8.58 -15.28
N LEU A 177 -17.24 8.05 -14.34
CA LEU A 177 -16.67 8.82 -13.23
C LEU A 177 -15.27 9.27 -13.61
N ASN A 178 -14.92 10.55 -13.42
CA ASN A 178 -13.54 10.96 -13.64
C ASN A 178 -12.61 10.25 -12.66
N LEU A 179 -11.43 9.87 -13.15
CA LEU A 179 -10.38 9.18 -12.42
C LEU A 179 -9.08 9.98 -12.53
N ILE A 180 -8.39 10.16 -11.41
CA ILE A 180 -7.03 10.67 -11.35
C ILE A 180 -6.13 9.61 -10.72
N SER A 181 -5.04 9.26 -11.40
CA SER A 181 -4.03 8.32 -10.91
C SER A 181 -2.69 9.02 -10.80
N MET A 182 -2.05 8.93 -9.63
CA MET A 182 -0.69 9.41 -9.42
C MET A 182 0.27 8.22 -9.42
N ASN A 183 1.09 8.13 -10.46
CA ASN A 183 2.06 7.07 -10.70
C ASN A 183 3.46 7.56 -10.31
N THR A 184 4.18 6.78 -9.50
CA THR A 184 5.44 7.22 -8.90
C THR A 184 6.52 6.16 -9.00
N TRP A 185 7.71 6.57 -9.45
CA TRP A 185 8.89 5.71 -9.56
C TRP A 185 10.00 6.18 -8.61
N PHE A 186 10.51 5.24 -7.83
CA PHE A 186 11.57 5.46 -6.86
C PHE A 186 12.81 4.62 -7.20
N GLU A 187 13.97 5.18 -6.93
CA GLU A 187 15.22 4.45 -6.82
C GLU A 187 15.74 4.58 -5.39
N ILE A 188 16.01 3.46 -4.73
CA ILE A 188 16.49 3.45 -3.35
C ILE A 188 17.82 2.71 -3.29
N THR A 189 18.87 3.44 -2.95
CA THR A 189 20.25 2.93 -2.92
C THR A 189 20.88 3.16 -1.54
N PRO A 190 21.39 2.13 -0.84
CA PRO A 190 22.27 2.35 0.32
C PRO A 190 23.55 3.09 -0.10
N MET A 191 23.99 4.03 0.74
CA MET A 191 25.25 4.74 0.54
C MET A 191 26.44 3.83 0.85
N ASN A 192 27.55 4.04 0.12
CA ASN A 192 28.82 3.34 0.30
C ASN A 192 28.76 1.81 0.17
N ASP A 193 27.79 1.31 -0.61
CA ASP A 193 27.65 -0.12 -0.87
C ASP A 193 27.93 -0.47 -2.34
N PRO A 194 29.08 -1.08 -2.65
CA PRO A 194 29.45 -1.44 -4.01
C PRO A 194 28.62 -2.60 -4.58
N LEU A 195 27.89 -3.34 -3.74
CA LEU A 195 27.01 -4.45 -4.15
C LEU A 195 25.56 -4.00 -4.36
N SER A 196 25.28 -2.71 -4.20
CA SER A 196 23.93 -2.20 -4.36
C SER A 196 23.46 -2.32 -5.81
N VAL A 197 22.36 -3.04 -6.01
CA VAL A 197 21.62 -3.04 -7.27
C VAL A 197 20.64 -1.88 -7.25
N ASN A 198 20.61 -1.08 -8.33
CA ASN A 198 19.61 -0.02 -8.45
C ASN A 198 18.29 -0.64 -8.92
N ASN A 199 17.33 -0.78 -8.00
CA ASN A 199 15.99 -1.26 -8.31
C ASN A 199 15.08 -0.06 -8.56
N VAL A 200 14.33 -0.10 -9.66
CA VAL A 200 13.22 0.84 -9.89
C VAL A 200 11.98 0.28 -9.21
N LEU A 201 11.46 1.04 -8.25
CA LEU A 201 10.31 0.70 -7.43
C LEU A 201 9.13 1.56 -7.87
N TYR A 202 7.99 0.94 -8.08
CA TYR A 202 6.77 1.60 -8.53
C TYR A 202 5.69 1.57 -7.46
N ALA A 203 4.98 2.68 -7.31
CA ALA A 203 3.71 2.70 -6.60
C ALA A 203 2.76 3.68 -7.30
N SER A 204 1.47 3.39 -7.19
CA SER A 204 0.41 4.28 -7.64
C SER A 204 -0.62 4.50 -6.55
N GLY A 205 -1.43 5.53 -6.73
CA GLY A 205 -2.61 5.80 -5.93
C GLY A 205 -3.61 6.59 -6.76
N ASP A 206 -4.87 6.26 -6.62
CA ASP A 206 -5.94 6.80 -7.45
C ASP A 206 -7.02 7.46 -6.59
N MET A 207 -7.81 8.29 -7.26
CA MET A 207 -9.08 8.80 -6.75
C MET A 207 -10.05 9.00 -7.90
N MET A 208 -11.33 8.77 -7.65
CA MET A 208 -12.39 8.97 -8.63
C MET A 208 -13.51 9.87 -8.07
N ASP A 209 -14.36 10.39 -8.96
CA ASP A 209 -15.59 11.03 -8.55
C ASP A 209 -16.42 10.09 -7.65
N GLY A 210 -17.09 10.68 -6.66
CA GLY A 210 -17.97 9.93 -5.77
C GLY A 210 -19.39 9.86 -6.34
N ILE A 211 -20.00 8.69 -6.26
CA ILE A 211 -21.44 8.53 -6.50
C ILE A 211 -22.09 7.75 -5.36
N GLU A 212 -23.17 8.32 -4.82
CA GLU A 212 -23.99 7.67 -3.80
C GLU A 212 -25.43 7.69 -4.24
N GLY A 213 -26.02 6.53 -4.50
CA GLY A 213 -27.39 6.45 -4.99
C GLY A 213 -28.06 5.13 -4.64
N ARG A 214 -29.34 5.07 -4.97
CA ARG A 214 -30.15 3.84 -4.87
C ARG A 214 -31.27 3.88 -5.89
N PHE A 215 -31.70 2.71 -6.34
CA PHE A 215 -32.94 2.60 -7.10
C PHE A 215 -34.14 2.87 -6.18
N GLN A 216 -35.10 3.61 -6.70
CA GLN A 216 -36.36 3.90 -6.03
C GLN A 216 -37.50 3.53 -6.97
N ASN A 217 -38.34 2.61 -6.51
CA ASN A 217 -39.56 2.24 -7.19
C ASN A 217 -40.70 3.19 -6.78
N ASN A 218 -41.44 3.68 -7.77
CA ASN A 218 -42.71 4.36 -7.55
C ASN A 218 -43.86 3.35 -7.57
N LEU A 219 -44.41 3.05 -6.38
CA LEU A 219 -45.51 2.10 -6.18
C LEU A 219 -46.81 2.43 -6.95
N PHE A 220 -46.94 3.65 -7.50
CA PHE A 220 -48.12 4.08 -8.23
C PHE A 220 -47.94 4.10 -9.76
N SER A 221 -46.70 4.14 -10.26
CA SER A 221 -46.41 4.14 -11.71
C SER A 221 -45.58 2.95 -12.17
N ASP A 222 -45.13 2.09 -11.25
CA ASP A 222 -44.16 1.01 -11.47
C ASP A 222 -42.82 1.48 -12.07
N ASP A 223 -42.56 2.79 -12.14
CA ASP A 223 -41.30 3.34 -12.60
C ASP A 223 -40.21 3.13 -11.55
N VAL A 224 -39.06 2.63 -11.98
CA VAL A 224 -37.83 2.56 -11.18
C VAL A 224 -36.87 3.64 -11.66
N LYS A 225 -36.36 4.44 -10.74
CA LYS A 225 -35.36 5.49 -11.04
C LYS A 225 -34.18 5.38 -10.10
N PHE A 226 -32.98 5.57 -10.63
CA PHE A 226 -31.80 5.70 -9.79
C PHE A 226 -31.67 7.15 -9.30
N ASN A 227 -31.83 7.35 -8.00
CA ASN A 227 -31.67 8.65 -7.36
C ASN A 227 -30.30 8.70 -6.68
N TYR A 228 -29.46 9.66 -7.09
CA TYR A 228 -28.07 9.74 -6.65
C TYR A 228 -27.60 11.16 -6.37
N ASN A 229 -26.57 11.25 -5.53
CA ASN A 229 -25.73 12.41 -5.35
C ASN A 229 -24.38 12.14 -6.04
N TYR A 230 -23.86 13.15 -6.72
CA TYR A 230 -22.58 13.11 -7.41
C TYR A 230 -21.60 14.10 -6.76
N PHE A 231 -20.39 13.63 -6.49
CA PHE A 231 -19.35 14.35 -5.78
C PHE A 231 -18.12 14.45 -6.69
N PRO A 232 -17.99 15.54 -7.48
CA PRO A 232 -16.87 15.69 -8.40
C PRO A 232 -15.57 15.90 -7.63
N ILE A 233 -14.48 15.33 -8.16
CA ILE A 233 -13.11 15.65 -7.74
C ILE A 233 -12.86 17.14 -7.93
N LYS A 234 -12.12 17.73 -6.99
CA LYS A 234 -11.57 19.08 -7.12
C LYS A 234 -10.05 19.04 -7.10
N THR A 235 -9.42 20.09 -7.61
CA THR A 235 -7.95 20.22 -7.60
C THR A 235 -7.38 20.12 -6.18
N GLU A 236 -8.08 20.62 -5.17
CA GLU A 236 -7.66 20.48 -3.76
C GLU A 236 -7.61 19.02 -3.30
N ASP A 237 -8.49 18.17 -3.81
CA ASP A 237 -8.52 16.75 -3.48
C ASP A 237 -7.31 16.01 -4.08
N ILE A 238 -6.84 16.43 -5.26
CA ILE A 238 -5.60 15.92 -5.89
C ILE A 238 -4.37 16.25 -5.02
N TYR A 239 -4.31 17.47 -4.47
CA TYR A 239 -3.24 17.83 -3.53
C TYR A 239 -3.36 17.08 -2.19
N ALA A 240 -4.57 16.74 -1.76
CA ALA A 240 -4.80 15.91 -0.59
C ALA A 240 -4.36 14.46 -0.81
N LEU A 241 -4.69 13.87 -1.97
CA LEU A 241 -4.22 12.56 -2.42
C LEU A 241 -2.68 12.55 -2.42
N THR A 242 -2.06 13.55 -3.05
CA THR A 242 -0.61 13.70 -3.10
C THR A 242 0.03 13.68 -1.70
N ALA A 243 -0.55 14.41 -0.75
CA ALA A 243 -0.06 14.43 0.63
C ALA A 243 -0.22 13.06 1.32
N MET A 244 -1.34 12.39 1.10
CA MET A 244 -1.61 11.05 1.62
C MET A 244 -0.58 10.04 1.08
N LEU A 245 -0.32 10.08 -0.23
CA LEU A 245 0.63 9.19 -0.89
C LEU A 245 2.06 9.44 -0.42
N GLY A 246 2.48 10.69 -0.20
CA GLY A 246 3.78 10.99 0.39
C GLY A 246 3.96 10.33 1.76
N GLU A 247 2.97 10.45 2.65
CA GLU A 247 3.03 9.74 3.95
C GLU A 247 3.01 8.22 3.80
N LYS A 248 2.17 7.68 2.92
CA LYS A 248 2.04 6.25 2.65
C LYS A 248 3.34 5.66 2.13
N TYR A 249 3.97 6.31 1.15
CA TYR A 249 5.20 5.84 0.53
C TYR A 249 6.42 5.97 1.43
N ALA A 250 6.39 6.80 2.47
CA ALA A 250 7.40 6.75 3.53
C ALA A 250 7.43 5.37 4.22
N GLY A 251 6.26 4.77 4.44
CA GLY A 251 6.16 3.40 4.95
C GLY A 251 6.70 2.38 3.97
N TYR A 252 6.40 2.53 2.67
CA TYR A 252 6.94 1.63 1.65
C TYR A 252 8.46 1.71 1.53
N ILE A 253 9.04 2.91 1.69
CA ILE A 253 10.50 3.11 1.75
C ILE A 253 11.09 2.39 2.96
N TYR A 254 10.48 2.53 4.15
CA TYR A 254 10.91 1.82 5.34
C TYR A 254 10.85 0.29 5.14
N ASP A 255 9.73 -0.19 4.63
CA ASP A 255 9.52 -1.61 4.37
C ASP A 255 10.51 -2.14 3.33
N TYR A 256 10.84 -1.37 2.29
CA TYR A 256 11.89 -1.74 1.34
C TYR A 256 13.25 -1.90 2.04
N MET A 257 13.67 -0.93 2.86
CA MET A 257 14.94 -1.01 3.59
C MET A 257 14.97 -2.19 4.57
N LEU A 258 13.85 -2.45 5.27
CA LEU A 258 13.68 -3.61 6.14
C LEU A 258 13.86 -4.93 5.38
N ASN A 259 13.16 -5.08 4.26
CA ASN A 259 13.19 -6.32 3.49
C ASN A 259 14.50 -6.53 2.76
N GLU A 260 15.15 -5.45 2.33
CA GLU A 260 16.47 -5.56 1.75
C GLU A 260 17.51 -5.97 2.81
N TYR A 261 17.40 -5.46 4.03
CA TYR A 261 18.22 -5.95 5.13
C TYR A 261 18.02 -7.46 5.37
N ILE A 262 16.76 -7.92 5.40
CA ILE A 262 16.44 -9.35 5.56
C ILE A 262 17.04 -10.16 4.42
N HIS A 263 16.92 -9.69 3.17
CA HIS A 263 17.42 -10.40 1.99
C HIS A 263 18.94 -10.59 2.04
N ARG A 264 19.69 -9.55 2.40
CA ARG A 264 21.16 -9.58 2.45
C ARG A 264 21.75 -10.39 3.60
N HIS A 265 21.01 -10.51 4.70
CA HIS A 265 21.44 -11.28 5.87
C HIS A 265 20.79 -12.67 5.93
N PHE A 266 20.07 -13.04 4.87
CA PHE A 266 19.49 -14.37 4.74
C PHE A 266 20.58 -15.40 4.43
N PRO A 267 20.45 -16.66 4.91
CA PRO A 267 21.43 -17.70 4.61
C PRO A 267 21.66 -17.89 3.10
N ASP A 268 22.94 -18.05 2.71
CA ASP A 268 23.34 -18.27 1.32
C ASP A 268 22.60 -19.47 0.69
N GLY A 269 22.13 -19.28 -0.54
CA GLY A 269 21.38 -20.30 -1.28
C GLY A 269 19.88 -20.37 -0.94
N GLU A 270 19.41 -19.60 0.05
CA GLU A 270 17.99 -19.45 0.36
C GLU A 270 17.48 -18.04 -0.02
N ARG A 271 16.15 -17.88 -0.09
CA ARG A 271 15.52 -16.58 -0.32
C ARG A 271 14.38 -16.38 0.68
N PRO A 272 14.23 -15.16 1.25
CA PRO A 272 13.08 -14.84 2.08
C PRO A 272 11.77 -15.10 1.31
N LYS A 273 10.80 -15.74 1.96
CA LYS A 273 9.48 -16.02 1.35
C LYS A 273 8.44 -14.95 1.65
N ILE A 274 8.67 -14.18 2.71
CA ILE A 274 7.73 -13.21 3.24
C ILE A 274 8.35 -11.83 3.13
N TYR A 275 7.61 -10.91 2.50
CA TYR A 275 7.91 -9.50 2.56
C TYR A 275 7.17 -8.91 3.77
N PHE A 276 7.86 -8.15 4.60
CA PHE A 276 7.30 -7.58 5.83
C PHE A 276 6.93 -6.11 5.67
N SER A 277 5.94 -5.70 6.45
CA SER A 277 5.59 -4.31 6.71
C SER A 277 5.70 -4.02 8.20
N PHE A 278 6.15 -2.80 8.51
CA PHE A 278 6.30 -2.31 9.88
C PHE A 278 5.28 -1.20 10.18
N ASP A 279 4.58 -1.35 11.29
CA ASP A 279 3.71 -0.30 11.80
C ASP A 279 4.43 0.49 12.91
N PRO A 280 4.74 1.79 12.69
CA PRO A 280 5.46 2.59 13.67
C PRO A 280 4.62 2.91 14.92
N SER A 281 3.29 2.86 14.83
CA SER A 281 2.38 3.17 15.94
C SER A 281 2.28 2.03 16.95
N THR A 282 2.26 0.79 16.47
CA THR A 282 2.20 -0.41 17.32
C THR A 282 3.56 -1.09 17.52
N GLY A 283 4.55 -0.75 16.69
CA GLY A 283 5.83 -1.44 16.61
C GLY A 283 5.73 -2.86 16.03
N ALA A 284 4.58 -3.21 15.43
CA ALA A 284 4.32 -4.55 14.92
C ALA A 284 5.00 -4.77 13.57
N VAL A 285 5.41 -6.03 13.35
CA VAL A 285 5.92 -6.52 12.06
C VAL A 285 5.01 -7.60 11.55
N SER A 286 4.45 -7.41 10.37
CA SER A 286 3.51 -8.34 9.75
C SER A 286 3.81 -8.50 8.26
N PRO A 287 3.37 -9.58 7.59
CA PRO A 287 3.52 -9.69 6.15
C PRO A 287 2.87 -8.49 5.43
N ALA A 288 3.62 -7.79 4.57
CA ALA A 288 3.07 -6.79 3.68
C ALA A 288 2.20 -7.52 2.65
N LYS A 289 0.91 -7.19 2.63
CA LYS A 289 -0.05 -7.75 1.68
C LYS A 289 0.22 -7.12 0.30
N GLU A 290 -0.76 -6.39 -0.24
CA GLU A 290 -0.67 -5.69 -1.52
C GLU A 290 -0.13 -4.25 -1.35
N GLU A 291 -0.16 -3.74 -0.12
CA GLU A 291 0.29 -2.40 0.25
C GLU A 291 1.83 -2.30 0.32
N ARG A 292 2.50 -2.26 -0.83
CA ARG A 292 3.96 -2.13 -0.95
C ARG A 292 4.37 -1.67 -2.36
N PHE A 293 5.64 -1.33 -2.53
CA PHE A 293 6.21 -1.12 -3.86
C PHE A 293 6.10 -2.36 -4.75
N THR A 294 5.80 -2.12 -6.01
CA THR A 294 5.97 -3.08 -7.11
C THR A 294 7.39 -2.96 -7.65
N PHE A 295 8.08 -4.09 -7.75
CA PHE A 295 9.43 -4.14 -8.30
C PHE A 295 9.37 -4.19 -9.82
N ILE A 296 9.81 -3.14 -10.50
CA ILE A 296 9.99 -3.17 -11.95
C ILE A 296 11.31 -3.87 -12.22
N ARG A 297 11.24 -5.04 -12.84
CA ARG A 297 12.45 -5.72 -13.32
C ARG A 297 12.90 -5.06 -14.62
N PRO A 298 14.20 -4.79 -14.77
CA PRO A 298 14.75 -4.37 -16.06
C PRO A 298 14.59 -5.46 -17.13
#